data_AF-A0A0M3A1I2-F1
#
_entry.id   AF-A0A0M3A1I2-F1
#
_cell.length_a   1.000
_cell.length_b   1.000
_cell.length_c   1.000
_cell.angle_alpha   90.00
_cell.angle_beta   90.00
_cell.angle_gamma   90.00
#
_symmetry.space_group_name_H-M   'P 1'
#
loop_
_entity.id
_entity.type
_entity.pdbx_description
1 polymer ?
#
loop_
_entity_poly.entity_id
_entity_poly.type
_entity_poly.pdbx_seq_one_letter_code
_entity_poly.pdbx_strand_id
1 'polypeptide(L)'
;MNETLVWIVLFGCLGLIIYWLKHKESVFLSVVISLISVPSIIFLYVYAHQIYYYFAVNNPKQEHHCGIFNQHQSIEHYSRNGNWTQILYEFKTEQGQIFVFARNRAVAKNLPIMAQIQPKQKICFQYSPEFKDSDGRYLLTGLSLQN
;
A
#
# COMPACT_ATOMS: atom_id res chain seq x y z
N MET A 1 -9.66 8.12 -4.18
CA MET A 1 -9.92 8.17 -2.72
C MET A 1 -8.57 8.26 -2.03
N ASN A 2 -8.32 9.22 -1.14
CA ASN A 2 -6.96 9.48 -0.66
C ASN A 2 -6.68 8.66 0.62
N GLU A 3 -5.48 8.07 0.72
CA GLU A 3 -5.04 7.29 1.89
C GLU A 3 -5.15 8.09 3.20
N THR A 4 -5.03 9.42 3.11
CA THR A 4 -5.23 10.39 4.19
C THR A 4 -6.59 10.31 4.89
N LEU A 5 -7.67 9.94 4.19
CA LEU A 5 -8.99 9.79 4.81
C LEU A 5 -9.04 8.60 5.79
N VAL A 6 -8.32 7.51 5.47
CA VAL A 6 -8.20 6.36 6.36
C VAL A 6 -7.46 6.74 7.64
N TRP A 7 -6.40 7.54 7.51
CA TRP A 7 -5.64 8.07 8.64
C TRP A 7 -6.48 8.97 9.53
N ILE A 8 -7.27 9.89 8.97
CA ILE A 8 -8.14 10.80 9.73
C ILE A 8 -9.12 10.01 10.61
N VAL A 9 -9.74 8.97 10.06
CA VAL A 9 -10.69 8.13 10.81
C VAL A 9 -9.99 7.35 11.92
N LEU A 10 -8.85 6.73 11.62
CA LEU A 10 -8.10 5.95 12.62
C LEU A 10 -7.60 6.82 13.78
N PHE A 11 -7.02 7.99 13.49
CA PHE A 11 -6.56 8.91 14.53
C PHE A 11 -7.71 9.53 15.33
N GLY A 12 -8.85 9.80 14.70
CA GLY A 12 -10.06 10.25 15.40
C GLY A 12 -10.55 9.22 16.42
N CYS A 13 -10.63 7.95 16.03
CA CYS A 13 -11.00 6.87 16.95
C CYS A 13 -9.98 6.71 18.09
N LEU A 14 -8.69 6.80 17.79
CA LEU A 14 -7.60 6.66 18.78
C LEU A 14 -7.62 7.81 19.80
N GLY A 15 -7.88 9.03 19.35
CA GLY A 15 -8.04 10.21 20.23
C GLY A 15 -9.21 10.09 21.19
N LEU A 16 -10.36 9.57 20.72
CA LEU A 16 -11.53 9.31 21.58
C LEU A 16 -11.25 8.25 22.66
N ILE A 17 -10.50 7.20 22.31
CA ILE A 17 -10.10 6.16 23.27
C ILE A 17 -9.19 6.76 24.35
N ILE A 18 -8.18 7.55 23.97
CA ILE A 18 -7.28 8.21 24.93
C ILE A 18 -8.05 9.18 25.85
N TYR A 19 -8.98 9.96 25.30
CA TYR A 19 -9.82 10.86 26.07
C TYR A 19 -10.64 10.11 27.13
N TRP A 20 -11.28 9.00 26.74
CA TRP A 20 -12.04 8.14 27.66
C TRP A 20 -11.15 7.48 28.73
N LEU A 21 -9.96 7.02 28.36
CA LEU A 21 -8.99 6.42 29.30
C LEU A 21 -8.49 7.41 30.34
N LYS A 22 -8.29 8.69 29.95
CA LYS A 22 -7.83 9.75 30.85
C LYS A 22 -8.86 10.13 31.92
N HIS A 23 -10.14 9.83 31.71
CA HIS A 23 -11.24 10.18 32.61
C HIS A 23 -11.74 9.00 33.46
N LYS A 24 -11.08 7.83 33.41
CA LYS A 24 -11.44 6.67 34.24
C LYS A 24 -10.39 6.38 35.32
N GLU A 25 -10.86 6.09 36.53
CA GLU A 25 -10.00 5.77 37.69
C GLU A 25 -9.51 4.30 37.73
N SER A 26 -10.14 3.39 36.98
CA SER A 26 -9.83 1.95 37.06
C SER A 26 -8.70 1.53 36.12
N VAL A 27 -7.53 1.23 36.68
CA VAL A 27 -6.34 0.72 35.97
C VAL A 27 -6.64 -0.59 35.23
N PHE A 28 -7.43 -1.50 35.84
CA PHE A 28 -7.80 -2.77 35.22
C PHE A 28 -8.59 -2.57 33.91
N LEU A 29 -9.57 -1.67 33.92
CA LEU A 29 -10.37 -1.38 32.73
C LEU A 29 -9.51 -0.75 31.62
N SER A 30 -8.55 0.09 31.99
CA SER A 30 -7.61 0.72 31.04
C SER A 30 -6.74 -0.32 30.32
N VAL A 31 -6.22 -1.31 31.04
CA VAL A 31 -5.41 -2.40 30.47
C VAL A 31 -6.24 -3.26 29.50
N VAL A 32 -7.47 -3.62 29.88
CA VAL A 32 -8.36 -4.43 29.02
C VAL A 32 -8.73 -3.68 27.73
N ILE A 33 -9.06 -2.39 27.83
CA ILE A 33 -9.36 -1.56 26.65
C ILE A 33 -8.14 -1.44 25.74
N SER A 34 -6.94 -1.26 26.31
CA SER A 34 -5.70 -1.17 25.52
C SER A 34 -5.39 -2.48 24.78
N LEU A 35 -5.58 -3.63 25.45
CA LEU A 35 -5.39 -4.96 24.86
C LEU A 35 -6.33 -5.24 23.69
N ILE A 36 -7.55 -4.71 23.70
CA ILE A 36 -8.53 -4.92 22.62
C ILE A 36 -8.37 -3.89 21.51
N SER A 37 -8.15 -2.63 21.87
CA SER A 37 -8.11 -1.52 20.91
C SER A 37 -6.91 -1.58 19.99
N VAL A 38 -5.72 -1.88 20.50
CA VAL A 38 -4.49 -1.88 19.68
C VAL A 38 -4.54 -2.94 18.56
N PRO A 39 -4.87 -4.22 18.82
CA PRO A 39 -5.03 -5.21 17.75
C PRO A 39 -6.16 -4.85 16.79
N SER A 40 -7.27 -4.29 17.28
CA SER A 40 -8.40 -3.87 16.45
C SER A 40 -8.02 -2.75 15.49
N ILE A 41 -7.25 -1.76 15.95
CA ILE A 41 -6.73 -0.66 15.12
C ILE A 41 -5.80 -1.20 14.04
N ILE A 42 -4.88 -2.11 14.39
CA ILE A 42 -3.97 -2.73 13.42
C ILE A 42 -4.75 -3.55 12.40
N PHE A 43 -5.75 -4.32 12.83
CA PHE A 43 -6.61 -5.10 11.95
C PHE A 43 -7.38 -4.20 10.97
N LEU A 44 -8.02 -3.14 11.47
CA LEU A 44 -8.73 -2.17 10.66
C LEU A 44 -7.81 -1.48 9.65
N TYR A 45 -6.59 -1.13 10.05
CA TYR A 45 -5.58 -0.57 9.16
C TYR A 45 -5.23 -1.51 8.01
N VAL A 46 -4.89 -2.77 8.33
CA VAL A 46 -4.57 -3.78 7.29
C VAL A 46 -5.77 -4.02 6.37
N TYR A 47 -6.97 -4.09 6.94
CA TYR A 47 -8.20 -4.29 6.19
C TYR A 47 -8.52 -3.10 5.26
N ALA A 48 -8.34 -1.87 5.73
CA ALA A 48 -8.53 -0.67 4.93
C ALA A 48 -7.59 -0.62 3.72
N HIS A 49 -6.32 -1.01 3.88
CA HIS A 49 -5.39 -1.12 2.74
C HIS A 49 -5.81 -2.20 1.74
N GLN A 50 -6.35 -3.32 2.20
CA GLN A 50 -6.88 -4.36 1.30
C GLN A 50 -8.11 -3.87 0.52
N ILE A 51 -9.03 -3.16 1.19
CA ILE A 51 -10.18 -2.55 0.53
C ILE A 51 -9.74 -1.48 -0.48
N TYR A 52 -8.78 -0.63 -0.12
CA TYR A 52 -8.25 0.39 -1.01
C TYR A 52 -7.66 -0.23 -2.28
N TYR A 53 -6.88 -1.31 -2.12
CA TYR A 53 -6.37 -2.07 -3.26
C TYR A 53 -7.48 -2.74 -4.08
N TYR A 54 -8.49 -3.31 -3.42
CA TYR A 54 -9.66 -3.89 -4.09
C TYR A 54 -10.37 -2.85 -4.97
N PHE A 55 -10.55 -1.62 -4.49
CA PHE A 55 -11.12 -0.55 -5.30
C PHE A 55 -10.21 -0.14 -6.46
N ALA A 56 -8.88 -0.14 -6.27
CA ALA A 56 -7.94 0.12 -7.35
C ALA A 56 -8.06 -0.92 -8.47
N VAL A 57 -8.15 -2.21 -8.12
CA VAL A 57 -8.28 -3.31 -9.11
C VAL A 57 -9.61 -3.26 -9.85
N ASN A 58 -10.70 -2.95 -9.15
CA ASN A 58 -12.05 -2.95 -9.75
C ASN A 58 -12.47 -1.59 -10.34
N ASN A 59 -11.59 -0.59 -10.33
CA ASN A 59 -11.93 0.70 -10.92
C ASN A 59 -12.11 0.54 -12.45
N PRO A 60 -13.17 1.10 -13.06
CA PRO A 60 -13.41 0.98 -14.50
C PRO A 60 -12.35 1.69 -15.36
N LYS A 61 -11.68 2.71 -14.81
CA LYS A 61 -10.56 3.41 -15.46
C LYS A 61 -9.26 2.70 -15.10
N GLN A 62 -8.92 1.72 -15.93
CA GLN A 62 -7.63 1.05 -15.92
C GLN A 62 -6.82 1.53 -17.12
N GLU A 63 -5.54 1.76 -16.91
CA GLU A 63 -4.57 2.00 -17.96
C GLU A 63 -3.67 0.76 -18.07
N HIS A 64 -3.34 0.42 -19.31
CA HIS A 64 -2.57 -0.77 -19.64
C HIS A 64 -1.41 -0.41 -20.55
N HIS A 65 -0.22 -0.84 -20.17
CA HIS A 65 1.00 -0.59 -20.93
C HIS A 65 1.84 -1.86 -20.97
N CYS A 66 2.50 -2.07 -22.10
CA CYS A 66 3.53 -3.10 -22.24
C CYS A 66 4.91 -2.45 -22.33
N GLY A 67 5.89 -3.14 -21.76
CA GLY A 67 7.25 -2.65 -21.70
C GLY A 67 8.21 -3.73 -21.24
N ILE A 68 9.43 -3.31 -20.98
CA ILE A 68 10.49 -4.16 -20.47
C ILE A 68 10.65 -3.87 -18.98
N PHE A 69 10.66 -4.91 -18.16
CA PHE A 69 11.08 -4.78 -16.77
C PHE A 69 12.56 -4.44 -16.72
N ASN A 70 12.89 -3.27 -16.16
CA ASN A 70 14.27 -2.80 -16.11
C ASN A 70 14.99 -3.40 -14.89
N GLN A 71 14.51 -3.06 -13.69
CA GLN A 71 15.11 -3.46 -12.43
C GLN A 71 14.15 -3.23 -11.26
N HIS A 72 14.47 -3.84 -10.11
CA HIS A 72 13.89 -3.44 -8.82
C HIS A 72 14.92 -2.66 -8.00
N GLN A 73 14.47 -1.66 -7.26
CA GLN A 73 15.31 -0.85 -6.37
C GLN A 73 14.75 -0.92 -4.96
N SER A 74 15.64 -1.08 -3.97
CA SER A 74 15.29 -0.98 -2.56
C SER A 74 15.62 0.42 -2.08
N ILE A 75 14.60 1.19 -1.72
CA ILE A 75 14.75 2.53 -1.14
C ILE A 75 14.60 2.42 0.37
N GLU A 76 15.61 2.88 1.12
CA GLU A 76 15.51 3.06 2.55
C GLU A 76 14.89 4.42 2.87
N HIS A 77 13.82 4.38 3.66
CA HIS A 77 13.20 5.56 4.22
C HIS A 77 13.65 5.70 5.66
N TYR A 78 14.28 6.84 5.95
CA TYR A 78 14.73 7.19 7.29
C TYR A 78 13.64 7.99 8.00
N SER A 79 13.14 7.46 9.11
CA SER A 79 12.20 8.16 9.99
C SER A 79 12.74 8.18 11.41
N ARG A 80 12.35 9.21 12.16
CA ARG A 80 12.65 9.32 13.60
C ARG A 80 12.17 8.10 14.39
N ASN A 81 11.18 7.38 13.87
CA ASN A 81 10.57 6.21 14.50
C ASN A 81 11.10 4.87 13.95
N GLY A 82 12.11 4.90 13.09
CA GLY A 82 12.74 3.71 12.51
C GLY A 82 12.94 3.82 11.01
N ASN A 83 13.83 2.97 10.50
CA ASN A 83 14.09 2.85 9.07
C ASN A 83 13.22 1.75 8.48
N TRP A 84 12.68 1.97 7.29
CA TRP A 84 11.94 0.96 6.57
C TRP A 84 12.33 0.93 5.10
N THR A 85 12.27 -0.24 4.48
CA THR A 85 12.69 -0.44 3.08
C THR A 85 11.47 -0.60 2.19
N GLN A 86 11.39 0.20 1.13
CA GLN A 86 10.40 0.09 0.06
C GLN A 86 11.04 -0.54 -1.16
N ILE A 87 10.43 -1.58 -1.73
CA ILE A 87 10.88 -2.15 -3.00
C ILE A 87 10.08 -1.51 -4.13
N LEU A 88 10.76 -0.85 -5.05
CA LEU A 88 10.19 -0.26 -6.25
C LEU A 88 10.54 -1.10 -7.47
N TYR A 89 9.59 -1.20 -8.40
CA TYR A 89 9.73 -1.91 -9.67
C TYR A 89 9.64 -0.93 -10.81
N GLU A 90 10.68 -0.91 -11.65
CA GLU A 90 10.79 0.01 -12.77
C GLU A 90 10.52 -0.72 -14.09
N PHE A 91 9.60 -0.18 -14.88
CA PHE A 91 9.23 -0.68 -16.20
C PHE A 91 9.47 0.43 -17.22
N LYS A 92 10.05 0.06 -18.36
CA LYS A 92 10.28 0.97 -19.48
C LYS A 92 9.42 0.54 -20.67
N THR A 93 8.51 1.41 -21.10
CA THR A 93 7.69 1.17 -22.30
C THR A 93 8.53 1.23 -23.56
N GLU A 94 7.97 0.71 -24.67
CA GLU A 94 8.61 0.82 -25.99
C GLU A 94 8.79 2.27 -26.44
N GLN A 95 7.90 3.18 -26.02
CA GLN A 95 8.03 4.62 -26.29
C GLN A 95 9.08 5.32 -25.40
N GLY A 96 9.76 4.58 -24.52
CA GLY A 96 10.80 5.11 -23.64
C GLY A 96 10.29 5.74 -22.34
N GLN A 97 8.99 5.72 -22.08
CA GLN A 97 8.41 6.19 -20.81
C GLN A 97 8.73 5.21 -19.69
N ILE A 98 9.06 5.74 -18.50
CA ILE A 98 9.43 4.95 -17.32
C ILE A 98 8.28 5.01 -16.31
N PHE A 99 7.85 3.83 -15.86
CA PHE A 99 6.83 3.66 -14.83
C PHE A 99 7.44 2.97 -13.62
N VAL A 100 7.15 3.51 -12.43
CA VAL A 100 7.67 3.00 -11.16
C VAL A 100 6.52 2.67 -10.23
N PHE A 101 6.49 1.43 -9.76
CA PHE A 101 5.45 0.93 -8.86
C PHE A 101 6.04 0.42 -7.56
N ALA A 102 5.42 0.75 -6.43
CA ALA A 102 5.81 0.21 -5.14
C ALA A 102 5.23 -1.19 -4.92
N ARG A 103 6.07 -2.12 -4.46
CA ARG A 103 5.63 -3.44 -3.98
C ARG A 103 5.10 -3.33 -2.55
N ASN A 104 3.90 -2.78 -2.42
CA ASN A 104 3.19 -2.79 -1.14
C ASN A 104 2.66 -4.20 -0.82
N ARG A 105 2.19 -4.41 0.41
CA ARG A 105 1.73 -5.73 0.89
C ARG A 105 0.54 -6.27 0.07
N ALA A 106 -0.37 -5.42 -0.37
CA ALA A 106 -1.54 -5.82 -1.14
C ALA A 106 -1.15 -6.22 -2.57
N VAL A 107 -0.30 -5.42 -3.23
CA VAL A 107 0.29 -5.70 -4.53
C VAL A 107 1.07 -7.01 -4.49
N ALA A 108 1.96 -7.20 -3.50
CA ALA A 108 2.74 -8.43 -3.35
C ALA A 108 1.88 -9.69 -3.15
N LYS A 109 0.75 -9.55 -2.46
CA LYS A 109 -0.20 -10.66 -2.24
C LYS A 109 -0.96 -11.03 -3.51
N ASN A 110 -1.37 -10.04 -4.31
CA ASN A 110 -2.22 -10.27 -5.49
C ASN A 110 -1.42 -10.50 -6.78
N LEU A 111 -0.17 -10.02 -6.85
CA LEU A 111 0.72 -10.14 -8.00
C LEU A 111 2.02 -10.86 -7.60
N PRO A 112 1.96 -12.17 -7.27
CA PRO A 112 3.14 -12.94 -6.85
C PRO A 112 4.20 -13.02 -7.95
N ILE A 113 3.79 -12.89 -9.21
CA ILE A 113 4.68 -12.86 -10.38
C ILE A 113 5.74 -11.76 -10.30
N MET A 114 5.50 -10.67 -9.56
CA MET A 114 6.52 -9.63 -9.32
C MET A 114 7.78 -10.13 -8.63
N ALA A 115 7.71 -11.25 -7.89
CA ALA A 115 8.89 -11.84 -7.27
C ALA A 115 9.72 -12.70 -8.26
N GLN A 116 9.18 -13.00 -9.43
CA GLN A 116 9.75 -13.93 -10.41
C GLN A 116 10.28 -13.21 -11.67
N ILE A 117 9.94 -11.93 -11.82
CA ILE A 117 10.33 -11.15 -13.01
C ILE A 117 11.84 -10.86 -13.00
N GLN A 118 12.45 -11.11 -14.14
CA GLN A 118 13.87 -10.92 -14.38
C GLN A 118 14.09 -9.68 -15.26
N PRO A 119 15.18 -8.93 -15.05
CA PRO A 119 15.53 -7.81 -15.92
C PRO A 119 15.46 -8.19 -17.40
N LYS A 120 15.03 -7.25 -18.22
CA LYS A 120 14.83 -7.39 -19.69
C LYS A 120 13.65 -8.25 -20.13
N GLN A 121 12.84 -8.79 -19.21
CA GLN A 121 11.60 -9.47 -19.58
C GLN A 121 10.55 -8.49 -20.10
N LYS A 122 9.88 -8.86 -21.19
CA LYS A 122 8.72 -8.13 -21.70
C LYS A 122 7.51 -8.46 -20.85
N ILE A 123 6.82 -7.41 -20.41
CA ILE A 123 5.75 -7.50 -19.45
C ILE A 123 4.72 -6.41 -19.73
N CYS A 124 3.46 -6.77 -19.55
CA CYS A 124 2.38 -5.82 -19.56
C CYS A 124 1.91 -5.59 -18.13
N PHE A 125 1.77 -4.32 -17.78
CA PHE A 125 1.36 -3.87 -16.47
C PHE A 125 0.11 -3.03 -16.57
N GLN A 126 -0.70 -3.10 -15.53
CA GLN A 126 -1.97 -2.40 -15.44
C GLN A 126 -2.03 -1.63 -14.12
N TYR A 127 -2.59 -0.43 -14.17
CA TYR A 127 -2.80 0.40 -13.00
C TYR A 127 -4.07 1.25 -13.15
N SER A 128 -4.56 1.79 -12.03
CA SER A 128 -5.64 2.79 -12.05
C SER A 128 -5.07 4.19 -11.75
N PRO A 129 -5.24 5.18 -12.64
CA PRO A 129 -4.70 6.53 -12.43
C PRO A 129 -5.34 7.28 -11.24
N GLU A 130 -6.52 6.83 -10.80
CA GLU A 130 -7.24 7.41 -9.66
C GLU A 130 -6.71 6.93 -8.29
N PHE A 131 -5.80 5.94 -8.28
CA PHE A 131 -5.30 5.30 -7.08
C PHE A 131 -3.78 5.40 -7.02
N LYS A 132 -3.31 6.09 -5.98
CA LYS A 132 -1.89 6.32 -5.72
C LYS A 132 -1.51 5.84 -4.32
N ASP A 133 -0.25 5.49 -4.16
CA ASP A 133 0.38 5.28 -2.86
C ASP A 133 0.67 6.64 -2.18
N SER A 134 1.16 6.57 -0.93
CA SER A 134 1.54 7.73 -0.14
C SER A 134 2.60 8.63 -0.79
N ASP A 135 3.40 8.09 -1.72
CA ASP A 135 4.46 8.81 -2.44
C ASP A 135 3.97 9.31 -3.82
N GLY A 136 2.67 9.20 -4.11
CA GLY A 136 2.06 9.66 -5.35
C GLY A 136 2.28 8.75 -6.56
N ARG A 137 2.81 7.53 -6.38
CA ARG A 137 2.99 6.54 -7.45
C ARG A 137 1.69 5.77 -7.66
N TYR A 138 1.39 5.40 -8.90
CA TYR A 138 0.19 4.62 -9.21
C TYR A 138 0.24 3.23 -8.55
N LEU A 139 -0.93 2.70 -8.21
CA LEU A 139 -1.04 1.33 -7.71
C LEU A 139 -1.08 0.33 -8.87
N LEU A 140 -0.16 -0.63 -8.84
CA LEU A 140 -0.12 -1.74 -9.78
C LEU A 140 -1.28 -2.72 -9.50
N THR A 141 -2.19 -2.86 -10.45
CA THR A 141 -3.41 -3.66 -10.33
C THR A 141 -3.35 -4.96 -11.12
N GLY A 142 -2.48 -5.04 -12.13
CA GLY A 142 -2.30 -6.23 -12.96
C GLY A 142 -0.89 -6.34 -13.53
N LEU A 143 -0.44 -7.57 -13.74
CA LEU A 143 0.86 -7.88 -14.35
C LEU A 143 0.79 -9.20 -15.12
N SER A 144 1.24 -9.21 -16.37
CA SER A 144 1.28 -10.40 -17.22
C SER A 144 2.55 -10.42 -18.07
N LEU A 145 3.16 -11.59 -18.24
CA LEU A 145 4.26 -11.75 -19.19
C LEU A 145 3.74 -11.54 -20.62
N GLN A 146 4.53 -10.84 -21.43
CA GLN A 146 4.27 -10.70 -22.86
C GLN A 146 5.01 -11.84 -23.57
N ASN A 147 4.25 -12.85 -24.00
CA ASN A 147 4.77 -13.96 -24.82
C ASN A 147 5.10 -13.50 -26.24
#